data_AF-K5BU62-F1
#
_entry.id   AF-K5BU62-F1
#
_cell.length_a   1.000
_cell.length_b   1.000
_cell.length_c   1.000
_cell.angle_alpha   90.00
_cell.angle_beta   90.00
_cell.angle_gamma   90.00
#
_symmetry.space_group_name_H-M   'P 1'
#
loop_
_entity.id
_entity.type
_entity.pdbx_description
1 polymer ?
#
loop_
_entity_poly.entity_id
_entity_poly.type
_entity_poly.pdbx_seq_one_letter_code
_entity_poly.pdbx_strand_id
1 'polypeptide(L)'
;TTARESLSGRCCWMCTARWRNAMGTRTLVPFRYQGQYEDEETGLYYNWFRYYSPKMGMYISSDPIGLAGNNPTLYGYVSDPNIWIDVFGLDCTVKQANKLLDEGATSLKVRSRSDAEQIFLDRYLGYKNTTGMNATEVKSLFGNKKGTYHWDDQIGPDGRVLGHAVDNIDGDMPHLQIHSKENGKIIRIFFPK
;
A
#
# COMPACT_ATOMS: atom_id res chain seq x y z
N THR A 1 -4.87 29.53 -18.95
CA THR A 1 -5.79 30.68 -19.03
C THR A 1 -6.58 30.61 -20.32
N THR A 2 -7.74 29.94 -20.30
CA THR A 2 -8.89 30.24 -21.18
C THR A 2 -10.08 29.40 -20.68
N ALA A 3 -10.93 30.03 -19.87
CA ALA A 3 -12.23 29.50 -19.51
C ALA A 3 -13.22 29.87 -20.61
N ARG A 4 -14.02 28.91 -21.10
CA ARG A 4 -15.17 29.19 -21.96
C ARG A 4 -16.42 29.11 -21.08
N GLU A 5 -17.00 30.27 -20.81
CA GLU A 5 -18.25 30.41 -20.08
C GLU A 5 -19.41 29.85 -20.90
N SER A 6 -20.28 29.06 -20.27
CA SER A 6 -21.62 28.77 -20.77
C SER A 6 -22.66 29.50 -19.90
N LEU A 7 -23.71 29.97 -20.57
CA LEU A 7 -24.69 31.00 -20.16
C LEU A 7 -25.68 30.58 -19.05
N SER A 8 -25.25 29.84 -18.04
CA SER A 8 -26.01 29.72 -16.80
C SER A 8 -25.04 29.64 -15.64
N GLY A 9 -24.94 30.72 -14.87
CA GLY A 9 -23.95 30.94 -13.80
C GLY A 9 -24.04 29.96 -12.62
N ARG A 10 -23.78 28.68 -12.86
CA ARG A 10 -23.54 27.67 -11.83
C ARG A 10 -22.15 27.10 -12.03
N CYS A 11 -21.23 27.61 -11.23
CA CYS A 11 -19.93 27.00 -11.00
C CYS A 11 -20.16 25.62 -10.38
N CYS A 12 -20.11 24.54 -11.17
CA CYS A 12 -20.25 23.18 -10.67
C CYS A 12 -18.91 22.73 -10.07
N TRP A 13 -18.61 23.21 -8.87
CA TRP A 13 -17.65 22.55 -8.00
C TRP A 13 -18.41 21.52 -7.17
N MET A 14 -18.33 20.24 -7.54
CA MET A 14 -18.80 19.20 -6.65
C MET A 14 -17.93 17.95 -6.77
N CYS A 15 -16.89 17.91 -5.95
CA CYS A 15 -16.30 16.66 -5.49
C CYS A 15 -17.27 16.04 -4.49
N THR A 16 -17.90 14.91 -4.82
CA THR A 16 -18.55 14.08 -3.80
C THR A 16 -18.34 12.61 -4.06
N ALA A 17 -17.63 11.98 -3.13
CA ALA A 17 -17.74 10.57 -2.82
C ALA A 17 -19.23 10.19 -2.68
N ARG A 18 -19.67 9.23 -3.49
CA ARG A 18 -20.90 8.44 -3.43
C ARG A 18 -22.16 9.15 -2.88
N TRP A 19 -22.94 9.77 -3.77
CA TRP A 19 -24.35 10.11 -3.52
C TRP A 19 -25.26 9.46 -4.57
N ARG A 20 -26.31 8.79 -4.10
CA ARG A 20 -27.42 8.28 -4.91
C ARG A 20 -28.14 9.46 -5.56
N ASN A 21 -28.48 9.30 -6.84
CA ASN A 21 -29.52 10.02 -7.55
C ASN A 21 -29.42 11.56 -7.57
N ALA A 22 -28.52 12.08 -8.41
CA ALA A 22 -28.73 13.38 -9.06
C ALA A 22 -28.55 13.16 -10.57
N MET A 23 -29.63 13.37 -11.34
CA MET A 23 -29.61 13.31 -12.82
C MET A 23 -28.89 14.54 -13.39
N GLY A 24 -27.59 14.67 -13.11
CA GLY A 24 -26.67 15.40 -13.99
C GLY A 24 -26.18 14.39 -15.01
N THR A 25 -26.34 14.68 -16.29
CA THR A 25 -25.75 13.86 -17.36
C THR A 25 -24.28 13.64 -17.04
N ARG A 26 -23.87 12.38 -16.81
CA ARG A 26 -22.48 12.00 -16.50
C ARG A 26 -21.48 12.51 -17.55
N THR A 27 -22.01 12.88 -18.71
CA THR A 27 -21.34 13.40 -19.88
C THR A 27 -20.96 14.89 -19.83
N LEU A 28 -21.41 15.65 -18.82
CA LEU A 28 -21.07 17.07 -18.70
C LEU A 28 -19.70 17.32 -18.06
N VAL A 29 -19.20 16.36 -17.28
CA VAL A 29 -17.91 16.47 -16.56
C VAL A 29 -17.19 15.12 -16.64
N PRO A 30 -16.21 14.96 -17.55
CA PRO A 30 -15.50 13.69 -17.71
C PRO A 30 -14.41 13.48 -16.64
N PHE A 31 -14.21 14.42 -15.71
CA PHE A 31 -13.23 14.28 -14.64
C PHE A 31 -13.76 13.39 -13.50
N ARG A 32 -12.92 12.47 -13.02
CA ARG A 32 -13.23 11.55 -11.91
C ARG A 32 -12.30 11.85 -10.73
N TYR A 33 -11.55 10.87 -10.22
CA TYR A 33 -10.49 11.16 -9.26
C TYR A 33 -9.36 11.97 -9.91
N GLN A 34 -8.45 12.52 -9.12
CA GLN A 34 -7.38 13.39 -9.61
C GLN A 34 -6.58 12.69 -10.74
N GLY A 35 -6.57 13.30 -11.93
CA GLY A 35 -5.89 12.75 -13.11
C GLY A 35 -6.69 11.74 -13.94
N GLN A 36 -7.90 11.35 -13.53
CA GLN A 36 -8.75 10.39 -14.25
C GLN A 36 -9.75 11.05 -15.19
N TYR A 37 -9.83 10.53 -16.40
CA TYR A 37 -10.82 10.90 -17.42
C TYR A 37 -11.79 9.74 -17.67
N GLU A 38 -13.10 9.91 -17.49
CA GLU A 38 -14.09 8.90 -17.86
C GLU A 38 -14.27 8.88 -19.37
N ASP A 39 -14.00 7.73 -19.97
CA ASP A 39 -14.42 7.41 -21.32
C ASP A 39 -15.90 7.00 -21.30
N GLU A 40 -16.74 7.81 -21.93
CA GLU A 40 -18.20 7.65 -21.91
C GLU A 40 -18.68 6.42 -22.68
N GLU A 41 -17.93 5.98 -23.70
CA GLU A 41 -18.32 4.83 -24.52
C GLU A 41 -18.16 3.53 -23.73
N THR A 42 -17.13 3.44 -22.89
CA THR A 42 -16.77 2.22 -22.15
C THR A 42 -17.10 2.28 -20.66
N GLY A 43 -17.30 3.48 -20.10
CA GLY A 43 -17.46 3.72 -18.67
C GLY A 43 -16.17 3.47 -17.86
N LEU A 44 -15.03 3.37 -18.53
CA LEU A 44 -13.70 3.17 -17.92
C LEU A 44 -13.02 4.51 -17.66
N TYR A 45 -12.11 4.54 -16.69
CA TYR A 45 -11.37 5.75 -16.33
C TYR A 45 -9.96 5.66 -16.92
N TYR A 46 -9.65 6.55 -17.83
CA TYR A 46 -8.34 6.67 -18.43
C TYR A 46 -7.37 7.42 -17.50
N ASN A 47 -6.28 6.73 -17.14
CA ASN A 47 -5.09 7.26 -16.48
C ASN A 47 -3.94 7.12 -17.46
N TRP A 48 -3.58 8.15 -18.23
CA TRP A 48 -2.44 8.22 -19.17
C TRP A 48 -1.98 6.92 -19.88
N PHE A 49 -1.41 5.95 -19.18
CA PHE A 49 -0.94 4.69 -19.75
C PHE A 49 -1.92 3.50 -19.60
N ARG A 50 -3.03 3.64 -18.85
CA ARG A 50 -3.93 2.52 -18.49
C ARG A 50 -5.41 2.94 -18.34
N TYR A 51 -6.30 1.98 -18.56
CA TYR A 51 -7.72 2.10 -18.27
C TYR A 51 -8.08 1.41 -16.94
N TYR A 52 -8.75 2.13 -16.06
CA TYR A 52 -9.21 1.70 -14.75
C TYR A 52 -10.72 1.39 -14.78
N SER A 53 -11.10 0.24 -14.24
CA SER A 53 -12.50 -0.16 -14.09
C SER A 53 -12.99 0.22 -12.70
N PRO A 54 -13.88 1.25 -12.57
CA PRO A 54 -14.47 1.59 -11.28
C PRO A 54 -15.36 0.49 -10.71
N LYS A 55 -15.88 -0.40 -11.57
CA LYS A 55 -16.72 -1.53 -11.16
C LYS A 55 -15.91 -2.62 -10.45
N MET A 56 -14.67 -2.82 -10.90
CA MET A 56 -13.79 -3.88 -10.39
C MET A 56 -12.74 -3.36 -9.40
N GLY A 57 -12.52 -2.04 -9.34
CA GLY A 57 -11.52 -1.43 -8.48
C GLY A 57 -10.08 -1.63 -8.95
N MET A 58 -9.87 -1.93 -10.23
CA MET A 58 -8.57 -2.33 -10.78
C MET A 58 -8.40 -1.90 -12.24
N TYR A 59 -7.16 -1.86 -12.73
CA TYR A 59 -6.84 -1.68 -14.13
C TYR A 59 -7.27 -2.90 -14.96
N ILE A 60 -7.71 -2.66 -16.19
CA ILE A 60 -8.14 -3.72 -17.12
C ILE A 60 -6.99 -4.25 -17.98
N SER A 61 -5.90 -3.50 -18.07
CA SER A 61 -4.68 -3.87 -18.81
C SER A 61 -3.52 -4.06 -17.83
N SER A 62 -2.65 -5.03 -18.13
CA SER A 62 -1.39 -5.20 -17.40
C SER A 62 -0.53 -3.94 -17.51
N ASP A 63 0.24 -3.65 -16.47
CA ASP A 63 1.20 -2.57 -16.43
C ASP A 63 2.22 -2.62 -17.62
N PRO A 64 2.33 -1.57 -18.46
CA PRO A 64 3.24 -1.55 -19.62
C PRO A 64 4.71 -1.66 -19.27
N ILE A 65 5.12 -1.21 -18.07
CA ILE A 65 6.50 -1.39 -17.59
C ILE A 65 6.71 -2.76 -16.93
N GLY A 66 5.66 -3.60 -16.89
CA GLY A 66 5.71 -4.99 -16.49
C GLY A 66 6.34 -5.20 -15.12
N LEU A 67 7.41 -6.00 -15.07
CA LEU A 67 8.15 -6.24 -13.82
C LEU A 67 9.06 -5.07 -13.42
N ALA A 68 9.46 -4.20 -14.36
CA ALA A 68 10.28 -3.01 -14.08
C ALA A 68 9.50 -1.95 -13.30
N GLY A 69 8.17 -1.97 -13.44
CA GLY A 69 7.26 -1.21 -12.61
C GLY A 69 6.94 -1.83 -11.30
N ASN A 70 7.63 -2.88 -10.87
CA ASN A 70 7.81 -3.25 -9.47
C ASN A 70 6.48 -3.50 -8.64
N ASN A 71 5.32 -3.53 -9.30
CA ASN A 71 3.99 -3.58 -8.67
C ASN A 71 3.57 -5.05 -8.53
N PRO A 72 3.27 -5.60 -7.34
CA PRO A 72 2.95 -7.03 -7.18
C PRO A 72 1.66 -7.40 -7.91
N THR A 73 0.68 -6.49 -7.94
CA THR A 73 -0.54 -6.63 -8.73
C THR A 73 -0.37 -5.90 -10.06
N LEU A 74 -0.20 -6.64 -11.16
CA LEU A 74 -0.09 -6.07 -12.52
C LEU A 74 -1.30 -5.19 -12.93
N TYR A 75 -2.40 -5.29 -12.17
CA TYR A 75 -3.67 -4.62 -12.39
C TYR A 75 -4.07 -3.68 -11.24
N GLY A 76 -3.27 -3.51 -10.19
CA GLY A 76 -3.65 -2.71 -9.01
C GLY A 76 -3.48 -1.21 -9.21
N TYR A 77 -4.37 -0.40 -8.61
CA TYR A 77 -4.31 1.07 -8.68
C TYR A 77 -3.38 1.68 -7.63
N VAL A 78 -3.85 1.82 -6.39
CA VAL A 78 -3.09 2.29 -5.23
C VAL A 78 -3.58 1.55 -3.99
N SER A 79 -2.74 1.48 -2.95
CA SER A 79 -3.11 0.87 -1.67
C SER A 79 -4.19 1.66 -0.92
N ASP A 80 -4.15 3.00 -0.96
CA ASP A 80 -5.21 3.87 -0.44
C ASP A 80 -5.52 5.04 -1.40
N PRO A 81 -6.67 5.04 -2.08
CA PRO A 81 -7.05 6.06 -3.06
C PRO A 81 -7.45 7.42 -2.45
N ASN A 82 -7.60 7.52 -1.13
CA ASN A 82 -7.90 8.79 -0.47
C ASN A 82 -6.65 9.62 -0.20
N ILE A 83 -5.49 8.97 -0.13
CA ILE A 83 -4.21 9.57 0.27
C ILE A 83 -3.20 9.52 -0.88
N TRP A 84 -3.27 8.49 -1.73
CA TRP A 84 -2.32 8.25 -2.81
C TRP A 84 -2.97 8.36 -4.18
N ILE A 85 -2.20 8.92 -5.11
CA ILE A 85 -2.57 9.07 -6.51
C ILE A 85 -1.47 8.43 -7.34
N ASP A 86 -1.80 7.39 -8.09
CA ASP A 86 -0.90 6.79 -9.08
C ASP A 86 -0.96 7.62 -10.38
N VAL A 87 -0.22 8.74 -10.39
CA VAL A 87 -0.20 9.74 -11.47
C VAL A 87 0.21 9.14 -12.81
N PHE A 88 1.09 8.15 -12.79
CA PHE A 88 1.63 7.53 -14.00
C PHE A 88 1.04 6.16 -14.32
N GLY A 89 0.37 5.48 -13.38
CA GLY A 89 -0.02 4.12 -13.63
C GLY A 89 1.12 3.12 -13.47
N LEU A 90 2.06 3.29 -12.53
CA LEU A 90 3.36 2.57 -12.54
C LEU A 90 3.90 2.13 -11.17
N ASP A 91 3.16 2.37 -10.07
CA ASP A 91 3.77 2.46 -8.74
C ASP A 91 3.61 1.22 -7.83
N CYS A 92 4.59 0.98 -6.94
CA CYS A 92 5.10 -0.38 -6.83
C CYS A 92 6.12 -0.75 -5.71
N THR A 93 5.82 -0.47 -4.46
CA THR A 93 6.79 -0.64 -3.37
C THR A 93 7.15 -2.09 -3.03
N VAL A 94 6.22 -3.02 -3.19
CA VAL A 94 6.39 -4.40 -2.71
C VAL A 94 7.40 -5.20 -3.51
N LYS A 95 7.45 -5.11 -4.86
CA LYS A 95 8.51 -5.84 -5.58
C LYS A 95 9.90 -5.24 -5.31
N GLN A 96 10.03 -3.95 -4.96
CA GLN A 96 11.35 -3.37 -4.65
C GLN A 96 11.87 -4.01 -3.37
N ALA A 97 11.00 -4.05 -2.38
CA ALA A 97 11.31 -4.65 -1.10
C ALA A 97 11.68 -6.13 -1.29
N ASN A 98 10.91 -6.88 -2.10
CA ASN A 98 11.24 -8.27 -2.41
C ASN A 98 12.61 -8.42 -3.10
N LYS A 99 12.93 -7.57 -4.07
CA LYS A 99 14.25 -7.57 -4.73
C LYS A 99 15.38 -7.28 -3.73
N LEU A 100 15.20 -6.29 -2.85
CA LEU A 100 16.18 -5.96 -1.82
C LEU A 100 16.36 -7.10 -0.81
N LEU A 101 15.27 -7.83 -0.47
CA LEU A 101 15.36 -9.03 0.36
C LEU A 101 16.16 -10.15 -0.34
N ASP A 102 15.99 -10.31 -1.66
CA ASP A 102 16.78 -11.27 -2.45
C ASP A 102 18.27 -10.90 -2.49
N GLU A 103 18.58 -9.59 -2.53
CA GLU A 103 19.93 -9.05 -2.40
C GLU A 103 20.50 -9.16 -0.97
N GLY A 104 19.69 -9.60 0.00
CA GLY A 104 20.10 -9.88 1.37
C GLY A 104 19.92 -8.73 2.36
N ALA A 105 19.12 -7.71 2.01
CA ALA A 105 18.76 -6.62 2.90
C ALA A 105 18.02 -7.14 4.15
N THR A 106 18.33 -6.56 5.31
CA THR A 106 17.71 -6.90 6.60
C THR A 106 16.80 -5.80 7.14
N SER A 107 16.84 -4.60 6.56
CA SER A 107 16.03 -3.46 6.99
C SER A 107 15.47 -2.75 5.77
N LEU A 108 14.15 -2.64 5.69
CA LEU A 108 13.42 -2.09 4.55
C LEU A 108 12.33 -1.13 5.02
N LYS A 109 12.05 -0.11 4.21
CA LYS A 109 10.92 0.81 4.43
C LYS A 109 9.90 0.63 3.31
N VAL A 110 8.64 0.44 3.68
CA VAL A 110 7.50 0.32 2.77
C VAL A 110 6.49 1.42 3.05
N ARG A 111 5.51 1.61 2.15
CA ARG A 111 4.56 2.72 2.24
C ARG A 111 3.42 2.48 3.20
N SER A 112 3.08 1.23 3.47
CA SER A 112 1.91 0.89 4.26
C SER A 112 2.11 -0.42 5.02
N ARG A 113 1.32 -0.61 6.08
CA ARG A 113 1.21 -1.90 6.77
C ARG A 113 0.80 -3.02 5.82
N SER A 114 -0.11 -2.73 4.88
CA SER A 114 -0.58 -3.70 3.87
C SER A 114 0.55 -4.15 2.93
N ASP A 115 1.46 -3.26 2.56
CA ASP A 115 2.64 -3.61 1.76
C ASP A 115 3.53 -4.59 2.54
N ALA A 116 3.76 -4.33 3.83
CA ALA A 116 4.54 -5.23 4.70
C ALA A 116 3.87 -6.60 4.85
N GLU A 117 2.54 -6.62 4.97
CA GLU A 117 1.75 -7.86 5.03
C GLU A 117 1.83 -8.65 3.73
N GLN A 118 1.78 -7.98 2.58
CA GLN A 118 1.93 -8.63 1.29
C GLN A 118 3.32 -9.26 1.13
N ILE A 119 4.39 -8.55 1.49
CA ILE A 119 5.76 -9.11 1.51
C ILE A 119 5.84 -10.32 2.44
N PHE A 120 5.17 -10.28 3.59
CA PHE A 120 5.10 -11.39 4.52
C PHE A 120 4.43 -12.62 3.89
N LEU A 121 3.26 -12.42 3.28
CA LEU A 121 2.48 -13.49 2.66
C LEU A 121 3.22 -14.12 1.48
N ASP A 122 3.92 -13.32 0.68
CA ASP A 122 4.67 -13.80 -0.48
C ASP A 122 5.84 -14.71 -0.11
N ARG A 123 6.53 -14.44 1.01
CA ARG A 123 7.87 -15.03 1.30
C ARG A 123 7.97 -15.83 2.58
N TYR A 124 7.16 -15.49 3.59
CA TYR A 124 7.32 -15.98 4.96
C TYR A 124 6.11 -16.79 5.43
N LEU A 125 5.39 -17.38 4.49
CA LEU A 125 4.29 -18.29 4.79
C LEU A 125 4.78 -19.46 5.67
N GLY A 126 4.03 -19.76 6.73
CA GLY A 126 4.39 -20.81 7.70
C GLY A 126 5.42 -20.39 8.75
N TYR A 127 5.70 -19.09 8.90
CA TYR A 127 6.34 -18.56 10.11
C TYR A 127 5.31 -18.51 11.26
N LYS A 128 5.79 -18.61 12.50
CA LYS A 128 4.95 -18.65 13.70
C LYS A 128 4.75 -17.26 14.25
N ASN A 129 3.48 -16.88 14.47
CA ASN A 129 3.15 -15.58 15.06
C ASN A 129 3.49 -15.59 16.55
N THR A 130 4.27 -14.61 16.98
CA THR A 130 4.66 -14.38 18.37
C THR A 130 4.33 -12.96 18.82
N THR A 131 3.41 -12.28 18.14
CA THR A 131 2.99 -10.92 18.48
C THR A 131 2.44 -10.89 19.90
N GLY A 132 2.94 -9.97 20.72
CA GLY A 132 2.57 -9.84 22.13
C GLY A 132 3.21 -10.88 23.08
N MET A 133 4.04 -11.79 22.59
CA MET A 133 4.77 -12.76 23.44
C MET A 133 6.12 -12.19 23.86
N ASN A 134 6.52 -12.44 25.10
CA ASN A 134 7.85 -12.07 25.56
C ASN A 134 8.93 -13.06 25.04
N ALA A 135 10.19 -12.65 25.07
CA ALA A 135 11.30 -13.46 24.55
C ALA A 135 11.46 -14.82 25.25
N THR A 136 11.06 -14.92 26.52
CA THR A 136 11.16 -16.11 27.35
C THR A 136 10.03 -17.11 27.02
N GLU A 137 8.81 -16.62 26.83
CA GLU A 137 7.64 -17.38 26.38
C GLU A 137 7.88 -18.00 25.01
N VAL A 138 8.42 -17.24 24.06
CA VAL A 138 8.77 -17.75 22.72
C VAL A 138 9.78 -18.89 22.81
N LYS A 139 10.83 -18.73 23.65
CA LYS A 139 11.81 -19.79 23.87
C LYS A 139 11.21 -21.01 24.55
N SER A 140 10.28 -20.82 25.48
CA SER A 140 9.59 -21.91 26.16
C SER A 140 8.66 -22.70 25.21
N LEU A 141 7.94 -22.01 24.33
CA LEU A 141 6.97 -22.63 23.42
C LEU A 141 7.62 -23.25 22.18
N PHE A 142 8.63 -22.60 21.61
CA PHE A 142 9.19 -22.97 20.32
C PHE A 142 10.66 -23.40 20.39
N GLY A 143 11.30 -23.35 21.56
CA GLY A 143 12.71 -23.67 21.80
C GLY A 143 13.66 -22.56 21.32
N ASN A 144 13.36 -21.93 20.18
CA ASN A 144 14.14 -20.85 19.62
C ASN A 144 13.24 -19.80 18.92
N LYS A 145 13.83 -18.66 18.58
CA LYS A 145 13.15 -17.57 17.85
C LYS A 145 13.15 -17.76 16.33
N LYS A 146 13.83 -18.77 15.77
CA LYS A 146 13.93 -18.93 14.31
C LYS A 146 12.57 -19.33 13.74
N GLY A 147 12.22 -18.76 12.60
CA GLY A 147 10.93 -19.01 11.97
C GLY A 147 9.74 -18.40 12.68
N THR A 148 9.98 -17.37 13.50
CA THR A 148 8.93 -16.60 14.16
C THR A 148 8.84 -15.20 13.56
N TYR A 149 7.70 -14.55 13.72
CA TYR A 149 7.48 -13.16 13.36
C TYR A 149 6.56 -12.49 14.37
N HIS A 150 6.67 -11.17 14.49
CA HIS A 150 5.75 -10.37 15.29
C HIS A 150 5.58 -8.98 14.69
N TRP A 151 4.40 -8.42 14.91
CA TRP A 151 4.08 -7.05 14.56
C TRP A 151 4.38 -6.13 15.74
N ASP A 152 5.19 -5.12 15.49
CA ASP A 152 5.48 -4.02 16.40
C ASP A 152 4.79 -2.76 15.86
N ASP A 153 3.45 -2.77 15.89
CA ASP A 153 2.60 -1.72 15.32
C ASP A 153 1.84 -0.88 16.36
N GLN A 154 1.88 -1.28 17.63
CA GLN A 154 1.23 -0.55 18.71
C GLN A 154 2.09 0.62 19.19
N ILE A 155 1.53 1.82 19.21
CA ILE A 155 2.22 3.05 19.61
C ILE A 155 1.82 3.42 21.03
N GLY A 156 2.81 3.69 21.86
CA GLY A 156 2.65 4.15 23.23
C GLY A 156 2.28 5.64 23.33
N PRO A 157 1.93 6.11 24.53
CA PRO A 157 1.59 7.52 24.79
C PRO A 157 2.73 8.50 24.48
N ASP A 158 3.97 8.01 24.49
CA ASP A 158 5.20 8.71 24.14
C ASP A 158 5.41 8.85 22.62
N GLY A 159 4.50 8.30 21.81
CA GLY A 159 4.58 8.31 20.36
C GLY A 159 5.59 7.32 19.79
N ARG A 160 6.18 6.44 20.61
CA ARG A 160 7.11 5.37 20.19
C ARG A 160 6.40 4.02 20.14
N VAL A 161 6.97 3.06 19.42
CA VAL A 161 6.44 1.70 19.36
C VAL A 161 6.64 1.01 20.71
N LEU A 162 5.58 0.38 21.23
CA LEU A 162 5.59 -0.34 22.50
C LEU A 162 6.62 -1.48 22.49
N GLY A 163 7.24 -1.75 23.64
CA GLY A 163 8.21 -2.85 23.77
C GLY A 163 9.64 -2.51 23.33
N HIS A 164 9.89 -1.31 22.81
CA HIS A 164 11.23 -0.81 22.49
C HIS A 164 11.76 0.12 23.59
N ALA A 165 13.05 -0.02 23.89
CA ALA A 165 13.75 0.90 24.79
C ALA A 165 13.84 2.30 24.16
N VAL A 166 14.02 3.32 25.00
CA VAL A 166 14.05 4.74 24.59
C VAL A 166 15.23 5.04 23.66
N ASP A 167 16.33 4.31 23.81
CA ASP A 167 17.54 4.40 23.00
C ASP A 167 17.49 3.57 21.71
N ASN A 168 16.48 2.72 21.54
CA ASN A 168 16.37 1.86 20.36
C ASN A 168 15.71 2.63 19.19
N ILE A 169 16.49 2.90 18.14
CA ILE A 169 16.03 3.58 16.91
C ILE A 169 14.87 2.81 16.24
N ASP A 170 14.80 1.48 16.40
CA ASP A 170 13.72 0.66 15.83
C ASP A 170 12.35 1.02 16.43
N GLY A 171 12.31 1.65 17.61
CA GLY A 171 11.09 2.10 18.28
C GLY A 171 10.48 3.38 17.70
N ASP A 172 11.14 4.04 16.75
CA ASP A 172 10.64 5.29 16.16
C ASP A 172 9.47 5.05 15.19
N MET A 173 9.43 3.88 14.55
CA MET A 173 8.53 3.56 13.45
C MET A 173 7.94 2.15 13.59
N PRO A 174 6.61 1.99 13.37
CA PRO A 174 5.97 0.68 13.30
C PRO A 174 6.66 -0.24 12.31
N HIS A 175 6.81 -1.51 12.69
CA HIS A 175 7.47 -2.47 11.82
C HIS A 175 7.03 -3.91 12.04
N LEU A 176 7.33 -4.74 11.04
CA LEU A 176 7.22 -6.19 11.10
C LEU A 176 8.62 -6.76 11.32
N GLN A 177 8.81 -7.51 12.40
CA GLN A 177 10.07 -8.18 12.72
C GLN A 177 9.97 -9.69 12.43
N ILE A 178 10.84 -10.19 11.57
CA ILE A 178 10.87 -11.58 11.09
C ILE A 178 12.22 -12.21 11.44
N HIS A 179 12.18 -13.37 12.08
CA HIS A 179 13.37 -14.16 12.40
C HIS A 179 13.57 -15.28 11.37
N SER A 180 14.51 -15.12 10.46
CA SER A 180 14.79 -16.08 9.38
C SER A 180 15.04 -17.50 9.92
N LYS A 181 14.39 -18.50 9.30
CA LYS A 181 14.57 -19.93 9.63
C LYS A 181 15.98 -20.44 9.33
N GLU A 182 16.53 -20.02 8.21
CA GLU A 182 17.78 -20.54 7.66
C GLU A 182 18.99 -19.93 8.36
N ASN A 183 19.02 -18.59 8.43
CA ASN A 183 20.25 -17.86 8.73
C ASN A 183 20.23 -17.26 10.14
N GLY A 184 19.08 -17.31 10.84
CA GLY A 184 18.86 -16.60 12.10
C GLY A 184 18.91 -15.07 11.98
N LYS A 185 19.06 -14.53 10.76
CA LYS A 185 19.01 -13.10 10.47
C LYS A 185 17.66 -12.53 10.87
N ILE A 186 17.68 -11.32 11.42
CA ILE A 186 16.48 -10.55 11.74
C ILE A 186 16.21 -9.62 10.58
N ILE A 187 14.99 -9.68 10.05
CA ILE A 187 14.52 -8.84 8.96
C ILE A 187 13.47 -7.90 9.54
N ARG A 188 13.62 -6.60 9.32
CA ARG A 188 12.70 -5.56 9.78
C ARG A 188 12.13 -4.82 8.58
N ILE A 189 10.81 -4.77 8.52
CA ILE A 189 10.08 -4.07 7.47
C ILE A 189 9.29 -2.94 8.15
N PHE A 190 9.77 -1.72 8.00
CA PHE A 190 9.21 -0.51 8.59
C PHE A 190 8.13 0.09 7.69
N PHE A 191 7.07 0.63 8.29
CA PHE A 191 5.98 1.31 7.60
C PHE A 191 5.52 2.55 8.39
N PRO A 192 4.94 3.57 7.73
CA PRO A 192 4.47 4.76 8.41
C PRO A 192 3.35 4.45 9.41
N LYS A 193 3.23 5.34 10.41
CA LYS A 193 2.21 5.34 11.47
C LYS A 193 0.83 5.65 10.93
#